data_AF-A0A412PHS6-F1
#
_entry.id   AF-A0A412PHS6-F1
#
_cell.length_a   1.000
_cell.length_b   1.000
_cell.length_c   1.000
_cell.angle_alpha   90.00
_cell.angle_beta   90.00
_cell.angle_gamma   90.00
#
_symmetry.space_group_name_H-M   'P 1'
#
loop_
_entity.id
_entity.type
_entity.pdbx_description
1 polymer ?
#
loop_
_entity_poly.entity_id
_entity_poly.type
_entity_poly.pdbx_seq_one_letter_code
_entity_poly.pdbx_strand_id
1 'polypeptide(L)'
;MNNKLNVLLSDLVVFYHKLQNKHWYVSGQSFFQIHPELENLYDAVLPQVDTVGELILMNGGKPVSTLKEFLANAKLEEGTDAYVTSVRTLYSELLPDYQYLLKSVTEIKEAADAENNYLVSAKMDEFIASYAKTIWMLSQALL
;
A
#
# COMPACT_ATOMS: atom_id res chain seq x y z
N MET A 1 10.60 -3.45 -16.14
CA MET A 1 10.40 -3.83 -14.72
C MET A 1 10.73 -2.75 -13.67
N ASN A 2 12.01 -2.38 -13.46
CA ASN A 2 12.46 -1.59 -12.29
C ASN A 2 11.75 -0.24 -12.05
N ASN A 3 11.34 0.47 -13.11
CA ASN A 3 10.57 1.71 -12.95
C ASN A 3 9.21 1.47 -12.28
N LYS A 4 8.52 0.36 -12.64
CA LYS A 4 7.24 0.01 -12.01
C LYS A 4 7.42 -0.37 -10.54
N LEU A 5 8.49 -1.10 -10.22
CA LEU A 5 8.83 -1.45 -8.84
C LEU A 5 9.19 -0.20 -8.01
N ASN A 6 9.89 0.79 -8.59
CA ASN A 6 10.17 2.05 -7.90
C ASN A 6 8.91 2.90 -7.64
N VAL A 7 7.93 2.85 -8.55
CA VAL A 7 6.61 3.46 -8.31
C VAL A 7 5.91 2.73 -7.17
N LEU A 8 5.84 1.39 -7.19
CA LEU A 8 5.25 0.60 -6.11
C LEU A 8 5.93 0.87 -4.76
N LEU A 9 7.27 0.90 -4.73
CA LEU A 9 8.03 1.22 -3.52
C LEU A 9 7.63 2.59 -2.95
N SER A 10 7.50 3.59 -3.83
CA SER A 10 7.10 4.94 -3.45
C SER A 10 5.66 4.99 -2.94
N ASP A 11 4.75 4.29 -3.61
CA ASP A 11 3.36 4.15 -3.20
C ASP A 11 3.24 3.51 -1.82
N LEU A 12 4.02 2.46 -1.54
CA LEU A 12 4.02 1.80 -0.23
C LEU A 12 4.53 2.70 0.90
N VAL A 13 5.58 3.49 0.65
CA VAL A 13 6.10 4.45 1.65
C VAL A 13 5.07 5.53 1.96
N VAL A 14 4.45 6.12 0.93
CA VAL A 14 3.40 7.13 1.12
C VAL A 14 2.18 6.53 1.80
N PHE A 15 1.77 5.33 1.39
CA PHE A 15 0.59 4.66 1.94
C PHE A 15 0.79 4.23 3.41
N TYR A 16 1.97 3.71 3.76
CA TYR A 16 2.34 3.43 5.14
C TYR A 16 2.16 4.69 6.02
N HIS A 17 2.70 5.82 5.57
CA HIS A 17 2.59 7.06 6.34
C HIS A 17 1.16 7.63 6.34
N LYS A 18 0.40 7.46 5.26
CA LYS A 18 -1.03 7.80 5.22
C LYS A 18 -1.82 6.98 6.27
N LEU A 19 -1.54 5.69 6.43
CA LEU A 19 -2.19 4.86 7.45
C LEU A 19 -1.82 5.32 8.87
N GLN A 20 -0.56 5.70 9.12
CA GLN A 20 -0.15 6.32 10.38
C GLN A 20 -0.88 7.65 10.63
N ASN A 21 -1.00 8.50 9.61
CA ASN A 21 -1.79 9.73 9.68
C ASN A 21 -3.23 9.42 10.09
N LYS A 22 -3.89 8.45 9.44
CA LYS A 22 -5.25 8.05 9.84
C LYS A 22 -5.30 7.50 11.27
N HIS A 23 -4.29 6.72 11.69
CA HIS A 23 -4.18 6.19 13.05
C HIS A 23 -4.09 7.31 14.10
N TRP A 24 -3.42 8.42 13.80
CA TRP A 24 -3.35 9.60 14.68
C TRP A 24 -4.60 10.47 14.64
N TYR A 25 -5.24 10.62 13.48
CA TYR A 25 -6.38 11.52 13.28
C TYR A 25 -7.76 10.84 13.37
N VAL A 26 -7.83 9.52 13.63
CA VAL A 26 -9.11 8.88 13.94
C VAL A 26 -9.63 9.34 15.31
N SER A 27 -10.93 9.63 15.40
CA SER A 27 -11.59 10.06 16.64
C SER A 27 -13.04 9.58 16.70
N GLY A 28 -13.74 9.85 17.80
CA GLY A 28 -15.15 9.49 17.96
C GLY A 28 -15.37 8.13 18.63
N GLN A 29 -16.63 7.67 18.61
CA GLN A 29 -17.08 6.53 19.42
C GLN A 29 -16.39 5.20 19.09
N SER A 30 -15.92 5.05 17.84
CA SER A 30 -15.25 3.84 17.37
C SER A 30 -13.72 3.86 17.57
N PHE A 31 -13.17 4.88 18.24
CA PHE A 31 -11.73 5.07 18.39
C PHE A 31 -11.02 3.81 18.91
N PHE A 32 -11.52 3.21 20.00
CA PHE A 32 -10.89 2.06 20.63
C PHE A 32 -10.88 0.78 19.76
N GLN A 33 -11.77 0.68 18.75
CA GLN A 33 -11.72 -0.43 17.80
C GLN A 33 -10.85 -0.11 16.58
N ILE A 34 -10.93 1.12 16.07
CA ILE A 34 -10.35 1.48 14.77
C ILE A 34 -8.89 1.91 14.88
N HIS A 35 -8.51 2.57 15.96
CA HIS A 35 -7.12 2.98 16.20
C HIS A 35 -6.12 1.80 16.12
N PRO A 36 -6.30 0.68 16.85
CA PRO A 36 -5.42 -0.48 16.72
C PRO A 36 -5.56 -1.19 15.36
N GLU A 37 -6.72 -1.12 14.71
CA GLU A 37 -6.89 -1.71 13.38
C GLU A 37 -6.05 -0.97 12.32
N LEU A 38 -5.98 0.36 12.39
CA LEU A 38 -5.10 1.14 11.51
C LEU A 38 -3.61 0.83 11.74
N GLU A 39 -3.24 0.47 12.97
CA GLU A 39 -1.90 -0.04 13.29
C GLU A 39 -1.64 -1.39 12.64
N ASN A 40 -2.57 -2.35 12.77
CA ASN A 40 -2.48 -3.62 12.06
C ASN A 40 -2.30 -3.43 10.54
N LEU A 41 -2.99 -2.44 9.95
CA LEU A 41 -2.88 -2.13 8.52
C LEU A 41 -1.50 -1.57 8.16
N TYR A 42 -0.94 -0.61 8.91
CA TYR A 42 0.38 -0.07 8.57
C TYR A 42 1.50 -1.08 8.88
N ASP A 43 1.35 -1.91 9.89
CA ASP A 43 2.31 -2.97 10.23
C ASP A 43 2.35 -4.07 9.18
N ALA A 44 1.22 -4.31 8.49
CA ALA A 44 1.17 -5.20 7.34
C ALA A 44 1.86 -4.61 6.10
N VAL A 45 1.89 -3.28 5.94
CA VAL A 45 2.51 -2.58 4.80
C VAL A 45 4.02 -2.40 5.00
N LEU A 46 4.47 -2.10 6.22
CA LEU A 46 5.88 -1.85 6.54
C LEU A 46 6.87 -2.90 5.96
N PRO A 47 6.70 -4.22 6.16
CA PRO A 47 7.62 -5.22 5.61
C PRO A 47 7.60 -5.29 4.07
N GLN A 48 6.53 -4.80 3.43
CA GLN A 48 6.44 -4.79 1.96
C GLN A 48 7.36 -3.74 1.36
N VAL A 49 7.62 -2.63 2.06
CA VAL A 49 8.57 -1.58 1.64
C VAL A 49 9.97 -2.18 1.44
N ASP A 50 10.46 -2.88 2.47
CA ASP A 50 11.77 -3.53 2.44
C ASP A 50 11.82 -4.64 1.38
N THR A 51 10.78 -5.48 1.35
CA THR A 51 10.63 -6.55 0.35
C THR A 51 10.74 -6.02 -1.09
N VAL A 52 10.08 -4.90 -1.41
CA VAL A 52 10.16 -4.30 -2.76
C VAL A 52 11.52 -3.65 -3.00
N GLY A 53 12.11 -2.99 -2.00
CA GLY A 53 13.44 -2.41 -2.09
C GLY A 53 14.52 -3.46 -2.42
N GLU A 54 14.53 -4.56 -1.68
CA GLU A 54 15.41 -5.70 -1.93
C GLU A 54 15.11 -6.37 -3.27
N LEU A 55 13.84 -6.52 -3.64
CA LEU A 55 13.44 -7.08 -4.94
C LEU A 55 13.98 -6.27 -6.11
N ILE A 56 14.00 -4.94 -6.01
CA ILE A 56 14.60 -4.07 -7.03
C ILE A 56 16.10 -4.35 -7.15
N LEU A 57 16.82 -4.49 -6.03
CA LEU A 57 18.25 -4.81 -6.02
C LEU A 57 18.53 -6.19 -6.62
N MET A 58 17.76 -7.21 -6.23
CA MET A 58 17.87 -8.57 -6.78
C MET A 58 17.57 -8.61 -8.28
N ASN A 59 16.68 -7.73 -8.76
CA ASN A 59 16.38 -7.54 -10.18
C ASN A 59 17.37 -6.60 -10.91
N GLY A 60 18.54 -6.34 -10.32
CA GLY A 60 19.62 -5.52 -10.89
C GLY A 60 19.31 -4.03 -11.02
N GLY A 61 18.27 -3.55 -10.34
CA GLY A 61 17.88 -2.15 -10.29
C GLY A 61 18.49 -1.37 -9.13
N LYS A 62 18.09 -0.09 -9.04
CA LYS A 62 18.41 0.78 -7.90
C LYS A 62 17.10 1.30 -7.29
N PRO A 63 16.81 0.99 -6.02
CA PRO A 63 15.61 1.51 -5.37
C PRO A 63 15.74 3.01 -5.13
N VAL A 64 14.65 3.75 -5.34
CA VAL A 64 14.50 5.10 -4.76
C VAL A 64 14.58 4.99 -3.24
N SER A 65 15.24 5.97 -2.60
CA SER A 65 15.63 5.84 -1.19
C SER A 65 15.59 7.16 -0.41
N THR A 66 14.98 8.20 -0.98
CA THR A 66 14.80 9.48 -0.31
C THR A 66 13.33 9.87 -0.29
N LEU A 67 12.88 10.52 0.79
CA LEU A 67 11.49 11.00 0.93
C LEU A 67 11.05 11.87 -0.25
N LYS A 68 11.94 12.74 -0.73
CA LYS A 68 11.68 13.58 -1.90
C LYS A 68 11.41 12.76 -3.17
N GLU A 69 12.17 11.69 -3.39
CA GLU A 69 11.97 10.82 -4.54
C GLU A 69 10.72 9.96 -4.41
N PHE A 70 10.40 9.49 -3.20
CA PHE A 70 9.15 8.76 -2.96
C PHE A 70 7.95 9.65 -3.29
N LEU A 71 7.90 10.88 -2.75
CA LEU A 71 6.80 11.82 -3.04
C LEU A 71 6.71 12.19 -4.53
N ALA A 72 7.84 12.28 -5.24
CA ALA A 72 7.84 12.60 -6.66
C ALA A 72 7.38 11.43 -7.55
N ASN A 73 7.55 10.18 -7.11
CA ASN A 73 7.23 8.99 -7.90
C ASN A 73 5.88 8.35 -7.55
N ALA A 74 5.43 8.50 -6.31
CA ALA A 74 4.16 7.94 -5.86
C ALA A 74 2.98 8.46 -6.69
N LYS A 75 2.00 7.60 -6.87
CA LYS A 75 0.66 7.91 -7.41
C LYS A 75 -0.37 8.00 -6.30
N LEU A 76 -0.13 7.34 -5.17
CA LEU A 76 -0.91 7.57 -3.96
C LEU A 76 -0.54 8.92 -3.34
N GLU A 77 -1.56 9.62 -2.87
CA GLU A 77 -1.40 10.89 -2.17
C GLU A 77 -1.17 10.67 -0.67
N GLU A 78 -0.65 11.67 0.02
CA GLU A 78 -0.52 11.65 1.49
C GLU A 78 -1.89 11.74 2.18
N GLY A 79 -1.90 11.49 3.50
CA GLY A 79 -3.08 11.77 4.32
C GLY A 79 -3.30 13.27 4.51
N THR A 80 -4.54 13.65 4.85
CA THR A 80 -4.86 15.02 5.29
C THR A 80 -4.87 15.06 6.83
N ASP A 81 -4.41 16.17 7.41
CA ASP A 81 -4.38 16.40 8.87
C ASP A 81 -5.78 16.70 9.47
N ALA A 82 -6.82 16.08 8.91
CA ALA A 82 -8.20 16.25 9.33
C ALA A 82 -8.66 15.06 10.17
N TYR A 83 -9.29 15.36 11.31
CA TYR A 83 -9.90 14.32 12.13
C TYR A 83 -11.01 13.58 11.38
N VAL A 84 -11.01 12.25 11.45
CA VAL A 84 -12.03 11.39 10.87
C VAL A 84 -12.82 10.71 12.00
N THR A 85 -14.12 10.98 12.06
CA THR A 85 -15.02 10.43 13.09
C THR A 85 -15.88 9.27 12.60
N SER A 86 -16.06 9.17 11.28
CA SER A 86 -16.90 8.18 10.63
C SER A 86 -16.05 7.03 10.09
N VAL A 87 -16.29 5.83 10.59
CA VAL A 87 -15.66 4.59 10.09
C VAL A 87 -15.97 4.39 8.60
N ARG A 88 -17.20 4.68 8.19
CA ARG A 88 -17.60 4.61 6.77
C ARG A 88 -16.78 5.57 5.91
N THR A 89 -16.54 6.79 6.38
CA THR A 89 -15.71 7.77 5.66
C THR A 89 -14.26 7.29 5.59
N LEU A 90 -13.68 6.88 6.72
CA LEU A 90 -12.32 6.34 6.76
C LEU A 90 -12.10 5.20 5.77
N TYR A 91 -12.98 4.19 5.80
CA TYR A 91 -12.84 3.03 4.91
C TYR A 91 -13.17 3.34 3.46
N SER A 92 -14.03 4.31 3.20
CA SER A 92 -14.29 4.80 1.83
C SER A 92 -13.10 5.56 1.24
N GLU A 93 -12.25 6.16 2.09
CA GLU A 93 -10.98 6.78 1.68
C GLU A 93 -9.88 5.75 1.44
N LEU A 94 -9.81 4.69 2.26
CA LEU A 94 -8.76 3.66 2.15
C LEU A 94 -9.03 2.60 1.06
N LEU A 95 -10.30 2.31 0.77
CA LEU A 95 -10.65 1.27 -0.21
C LEU A 95 -10.10 1.56 -1.62
N PRO A 96 -10.20 2.78 -2.18
CA PRO A 96 -9.60 3.11 -3.47
C PRO A 96 -8.08 2.94 -3.51
N ASP A 97 -7.37 3.27 -2.42
CA ASP A 97 -5.92 3.12 -2.33
C ASP A 97 -5.52 1.63 -2.41
N TYR A 98 -6.21 0.75 -1.67
CA TYR A 98 -5.98 -0.69 -1.76
C TYR A 98 -6.35 -1.27 -3.14
N GLN A 99 -7.43 -0.79 -3.76
CA GLN A 99 -7.80 -1.19 -5.13
C GLN A 99 -6.73 -0.77 -6.15
N TYR A 100 -6.17 0.43 -5.99
CA TYR A 100 -5.04 0.89 -6.80
C TYR A 100 -3.79 0.03 -6.58
N LEU A 101 -3.45 -0.31 -5.33
CA LEU A 101 -2.31 -1.17 -5.02
C LEU A 101 -2.47 -2.56 -5.64
N LEU A 102 -3.66 -3.18 -5.50
CA LEU A 102 -4.00 -4.46 -6.14
C LEU A 102 -3.82 -4.39 -7.66
N LYS A 103 -4.34 -3.34 -8.30
CA LYS A 103 -4.17 -3.14 -9.74
C LYS A 103 -2.69 -3.02 -10.10
N SER A 104 -1.93 -2.23 -9.35
CA SER A 104 -0.50 -1.99 -9.61
C SER A 104 0.33 -3.27 -9.52
N VAL A 105 0.13 -4.09 -8.49
CA VAL A 105 0.86 -5.37 -8.36
C VAL A 105 0.43 -6.40 -9.42
N THR A 106 -0.83 -6.36 -9.85
CA THR A 106 -1.32 -7.21 -10.95
C THR A 106 -0.65 -6.83 -12.27
N GLU A 107 -0.58 -5.55 -12.61
CA GLU A 107 0.10 -5.07 -13.82
C GLU A 107 1.61 -5.35 -13.78
N ILE A 108 2.24 -5.30 -12.60
CA ILE A 108 3.65 -5.68 -12.43
C ILE A 108 3.83 -7.18 -12.66
N LYS A 109 2.93 -8.01 -12.11
CA LYS A 109 2.93 -9.45 -12.33
C LYS A 109 2.82 -9.79 -13.81
N GLU A 110 1.83 -9.24 -14.50
CA GLU A 110 1.61 -9.49 -15.94
C GLU A 110 2.85 -9.12 -16.78
N ALA A 111 3.45 -7.97 -16.48
CA ALA A 111 4.69 -7.55 -17.14
C ALA A 111 5.87 -8.48 -16.81
N ALA A 112 5.96 -8.96 -15.58
CA ALA A 112 7.02 -9.86 -15.14
C ALA A 112 6.89 -11.24 -15.80
N ASP A 113 5.67 -11.79 -15.85
CA ASP A 113 5.40 -13.06 -16.52
C ASP A 113 5.68 -12.98 -18.03
N ALA A 114 5.36 -11.86 -18.69
CA ALA A 114 5.71 -11.64 -20.09
C ALA A 114 7.23 -11.60 -20.35
N GLU A 115 8.01 -11.19 -19.35
CA GLU A 115 9.48 -11.17 -19.37
C GLU A 115 10.12 -12.48 -18.84
N ASN A 116 9.32 -13.49 -18.48
CA ASN A 116 9.74 -14.69 -17.73
C ASN A 116 10.52 -14.37 -16.43
N ASN A 117 10.22 -13.22 -15.81
CA ASN A 117 10.82 -12.77 -14.56
C ASN A 117 10.04 -13.32 -13.37
N TYR A 118 10.25 -14.61 -13.08
CA TYR A 118 9.52 -15.31 -12.02
C TYR A 118 9.90 -14.84 -10.62
N LEU A 119 11.08 -14.22 -10.44
CA LEU A 119 11.49 -13.61 -9.18
C LEU A 119 10.48 -12.50 -8.79
N VAL A 120 10.16 -11.61 -9.73
CA VAL A 120 9.21 -10.52 -9.48
C VAL A 120 7.78 -11.04 -9.51
N SER A 121 7.42 -11.88 -10.48
CA SER A 121 6.02 -12.29 -10.65
C SER A 121 5.50 -13.13 -9.48
N ALA A 122 6.32 -14.02 -8.91
CA ALA A 122 5.94 -14.80 -7.73
C ALA A 122 5.75 -13.91 -6.49
N LYS A 123 6.56 -12.85 -6.33
CA LYS A 123 6.39 -11.93 -5.20
C LYS A 123 5.08 -11.14 -5.30
N MET A 124 4.67 -10.78 -6.52
CA MET A 124 3.40 -10.06 -6.71
C MET A 124 2.18 -10.92 -6.34
N ASP A 125 2.23 -12.24 -6.47
CA ASP A 125 1.13 -13.13 -6.04
C ASP A 125 0.82 -13.00 -4.55
N GLU A 126 1.84 -12.86 -3.71
CA GLU A 126 1.69 -12.65 -2.26
C GLU A 126 0.97 -11.32 -1.97
N PHE A 127 1.34 -10.25 -2.66
CA PHE A 127 0.71 -8.93 -2.50
C PHE A 127 -0.72 -8.91 -3.03
N ILE A 128 -0.98 -9.54 -4.17
CA ILE A 128 -2.33 -9.71 -4.74
C ILE A 128 -3.25 -10.37 -3.70
N ALA A 129 -2.82 -11.49 -3.11
CA ALA A 129 -3.61 -12.20 -2.11
C ALA A 129 -3.88 -11.35 -0.86
N SER A 130 -2.85 -10.64 -0.38
CA SER A 130 -2.96 -9.74 0.79
C SER A 130 -3.96 -8.61 0.53
N TYR A 131 -3.81 -7.86 -0.56
CA TYR A 131 -4.69 -6.73 -0.86
C TYR A 131 -6.10 -7.16 -1.19
N ALA A 132 -6.29 -8.27 -1.90
CA ALA A 132 -7.63 -8.81 -2.17
C ALA A 132 -8.38 -9.12 -0.88
N LYS A 133 -7.69 -9.70 0.13
CA LYS A 133 -8.27 -9.95 1.44
C LYS A 133 -8.65 -8.65 2.16
N THR A 134 -7.77 -7.66 2.18
CA THR A 134 -8.05 -6.36 2.82
C THR A 134 -9.20 -5.63 2.13
N ILE A 135 -9.24 -5.63 0.79
CA ILE A 135 -10.34 -5.06 -0.01
C ILE A 135 -11.67 -5.72 0.37
N TRP A 136 -11.71 -7.06 0.49
CA TRP A 136 -12.91 -7.77 0.94
C TRP A 136 -13.36 -7.29 2.33
N MET A 137 -12.45 -7.23 3.31
CA MET A 137 -12.76 -6.80 4.67
C MET A 137 -13.30 -5.36 4.72
N LEU A 138 -12.63 -4.42 4.04
CA LEU A 138 -13.08 -3.03 3.95
C LEU A 138 -14.43 -2.91 3.24
N SER A 139 -14.64 -3.69 2.18
CA SER A 139 -15.91 -3.69 1.46
C SER A 139 -17.06 -4.22 2.34
N GLN A 140 -16.84 -5.26 3.14
CA GLN A 140 -17.84 -5.75 4.09
C GLN A 140 -18.20 -4.72 5.15
N ALA A 141 -17.23 -3.92 5.61
CA ALA A 141 -17.47 -2.85 6.57
C ALA A 141 -18.25 -1.65 5.98
N LEU A 142 -18.40 -1.59 4.65
CA LEU A 142 -19.09 -0.52 3.93
C LEU A 142 -20.48 -0.91 3.42
N LEU A 143 -20.89 -2.18 3.54
CA LEU A 143 -22.27 -2.61 3.27
C LEU A 143 -23.26 -1.95 4.25
#